data_AF-A0A843HJU5-F1
#
_entry.id   AF-A0A843HJU5-F1
#
_cell.length_a   1.000
_cell.length_b   1.000
_cell.length_c   1.000
_cell.angle_alpha   90.00
_cell.angle_beta   90.00
_cell.angle_gamma   90.00
#
_symmetry.space_group_name_H-M   'P 1'
#
loop_
_entity.id
_entity.type
_entity.pdbx_description
1 polymer ?
#
loop_
_entity_poly.entity_id
_entity_poly.type
_entity_poly.pdbx_seq_one_letter_code
_entity_poly.pdbx_strand_id
1 'polypeptide(L)'
;MKKTPSLNYVYNKIKTTKKSELYKQLEESPLTVREFAFMSDIIAGLNLTELSDKYNLSYTRTSQWKREVCNKIFTFDMANIN
;
A
#
# COMPACT_ATOMS: atom_id res chain seq x y z
N MET A 1 14.13 -15.11 2.80
CA MET A 1 13.71 -14.06 1.85
C MET A 1 13.86 -12.70 2.51
N LYS A 2 14.74 -11.82 2.03
CA LYS A 2 14.82 -10.42 2.51
C LYS A 2 13.52 -9.71 2.13
N LYS A 3 12.79 -9.13 3.10
CA LYS A 3 11.59 -8.33 2.80
C LYS A 3 12.01 -7.14 1.95
N THR A 4 11.26 -6.84 0.89
CA THR A 4 11.50 -5.65 0.05
C THR A 4 11.42 -4.39 0.91
N PRO A 5 12.37 -3.44 0.79
CA PRO A 5 12.41 -2.23 1.62
C PRO A 5 11.10 -1.43 1.62
N SER A 6 10.45 -1.30 0.45
CA SER A 6 9.18 -0.60 0.28
C SER A 6 8.04 -1.22 1.09
N LEU A 7 7.95 -2.55 1.14
CA LEU A 7 6.93 -3.23 1.96
C LEU A 7 7.14 -2.92 3.45
N ASN A 8 8.37 -3.09 3.95
CA ASN A 8 8.66 -2.82 5.36
C ASN A 8 8.37 -1.37 5.74
N TYR A 9 8.76 -0.42 4.86
CA TYR A 9 8.46 1.00 5.06
C TYR A 9 6.96 1.25 5.20
N VAL A 10 6.16 0.80 4.23
CA VAL A 10 4.70 1.01 4.24
C VAL A 10 4.04 0.32 5.42
N TYR A 11 4.47 -0.90 5.79
CA TYR A 11 3.94 -1.57 6.99
C TYR A 11 4.26 -0.81 8.27
N ASN A 12 5.47 -0.27 8.41
CA ASN A 12 5.83 0.54 9.56
C ASN A 12 5.01 1.83 9.59
N LYS A 13 4.87 2.50 8.45
CA LYS A 13 4.03 3.70 8.29
C LYS A 13 2.58 3.44 8.71
N ILE A 14 1.98 2.33 8.28
CA ILE A 14 0.62 1.92 8.70
C ILE A 14 0.52 1.72 10.22
N LYS A 15 1.58 1.22 10.86
CA LYS A 15 1.59 0.96 12.32
C LYS A 15 1.83 2.20 13.16
N THR A 16 2.64 3.15 12.67
CA THR A 16 3.12 4.30 13.46
C THR A 16 2.37 5.59 13.15
N THR A 17 1.67 5.67 12.02
CA THR A 17 0.90 6.85 11.61
C THR A 17 -0.59 6.68 11.95
N LYS A 18 -1.22 7.74 12.46
CA LYS A 18 -2.68 7.77 12.69
C LYS A 18 -3.42 7.54 11.36
N LYS A 19 -4.51 6.76 11.37
CA LYS A 19 -5.27 6.44 10.15
C LYS A 19 -5.68 7.68 9.34
N SER A 20 -6.17 8.73 10.00
CA SER A 20 -6.59 9.98 9.32
C SER A 20 -5.44 10.66 8.58
N GLU A 21 -4.25 10.69 9.19
CA GLU A 21 -3.04 11.26 8.61
C GLU A 21 -2.53 10.39 7.44
N LEU A 22 -2.61 9.06 7.60
CA LEU A 22 -2.24 8.13 6.55
C LEU A 22 -3.12 8.27 5.31
N TYR A 23 -4.45 8.43 5.48
CA TYR A 23 -5.35 8.66 4.35
C TYR A 23 -5.03 9.96 3.62
N LYS A 24 -4.80 11.05 4.36
CA LYS A 24 -4.41 12.33 3.75
C LYS A 24 -3.12 12.20 2.91
N GLN A 25 -2.10 11.55 3.46
CA GLN A 25 -0.84 11.34 2.73
C GLN A 25 -1.01 10.43 1.50
N LEU A 26 -1.94 9.46 1.56
CA LEU A 26 -2.26 8.62 0.40
C LEU A 26 -3.08 9.37 -0.66
N GLU A 27 -3.93 10.32 -0.27
CA GLU A 27 -4.65 11.19 -1.22
C GLU A 27 -3.69 12.12 -1.98
N GLU A 28 -2.61 12.55 -1.33
CA GLU A 28 -1.55 13.38 -1.96
C GLU A 28 -0.59 12.57 -2.84
N SER A 29 -0.62 11.23 -2.75
CA SER A 29 0.31 10.33 -3.45
C SER A 29 -0.12 10.05 -4.91
N PRO A 30 0.79 9.61 -5.80
CA PRO A 30 0.49 9.36 -7.22
C PRO A 30 -0.25 8.03 -7.46
N LEU A 31 -1.11 7.63 -6.53
CA LEU A 31 -1.93 6.43 -6.66
C LEU A 31 -3.16 6.71 -7.51
N THR A 32 -3.50 5.75 -8.36
CA THR A 32 -4.82 5.76 -9.00
C THR A 32 -5.92 5.50 -7.97
N VAL A 33 -7.17 5.85 -8.29
CA VAL A 33 -8.34 5.58 -7.43
C VAL A 33 -8.40 4.11 -7.01
N ARG A 34 -8.11 3.18 -7.93
CA ARG A 34 -8.12 1.74 -7.66
C ARG A 34 -7.02 1.33 -6.68
N GLU A 35 -5.84 1.92 -6.78
CA GLU A 35 -4.69 1.65 -5.89
C GLU A 35 -4.88 2.27 -4.50
N PHE A 36 -5.49 3.47 -4.44
CA PHE A 36 -5.90 4.08 -3.18
C PHE A 36 -6.91 3.19 -2.43
N ALA A 37 -7.93 2.70 -3.12
CA ALA A 37 -8.89 1.75 -2.55
C ALA A 37 -8.18 0.48 -2.05
N PHE A 38 -7.23 -0.04 -2.84
CA PHE A 38 -6.46 -1.23 -2.48
C PHE A 38 -5.64 -1.04 -1.20
N MET A 39 -5.00 0.12 -1.05
CA MET A 39 -4.29 0.48 0.18
C MET A 39 -5.21 0.70 1.36
N SER A 40 -6.38 1.31 1.12
CA SER A 40 -7.40 1.51 2.14
C SER A 40 -7.87 0.19 2.74
N ASP A 41 -8.05 -0.83 1.90
CA ASP A 41 -8.40 -2.18 2.34
C ASP A 41 -7.29 -2.86 3.14
N ILE A 42 -6.03 -2.67 2.75
CA ILE A 42 -4.87 -3.14 3.54
C ILE A 42 -4.85 -2.47 4.92
N ILE A 43 -5.13 -1.16 4.99
CA ILE A 43 -5.19 -0.39 6.25
C ILE A 43 -6.38 -0.83 7.12
N ALA A 44 -7.48 -1.24 6.49
CA ALA A 44 -8.63 -1.83 7.15
C ALA A 44 -8.34 -3.25 7.70
N GLY A 45 -7.25 -3.88 7.25
CA GLY A 45 -6.77 -5.16 7.76
C GLY A 45 -7.01 -6.35 6.84
N LEU A 46 -7.46 -6.13 5.60
CA LEU A 46 -7.70 -7.22 4.65
C LEU A 46 -6.40 -7.96 4.32
N ASN A 47 -6.48 -9.29 4.34
CA ASN A 47 -5.40 -10.18 3.96
C ASN A 47 -5.37 -10.40 2.43
N LEU A 48 -4.31 -11.05 1.94
CA LEU A 48 -4.11 -11.22 0.49
C LEU A 48 -5.20 -12.07 -0.18
N THR A 49 -5.80 -13.03 0.52
CA THR A 49 -6.91 -13.84 -0.01
C THR A 49 -8.15 -12.97 -0.19
N GLU A 50 -8.54 -12.22 0.85
CA GLU A 50 -9.69 -11.30 0.80
C GLU A 50 -9.52 -10.24 -0.30
N LEU A 51 -8.30 -9.71 -0.46
CA LEU A 51 -7.97 -8.79 -1.56
C LEU A 51 -8.02 -9.47 -2.92
N SER A 52 -7.58 -10.73 -3.02
CA SER A 52 -7.65 -11.50 -4.26
C SER A 52 -9.08 -11.60 -4.75
N ASP A 53 -9.99 -11.96 -3.85
CA ASP A 53 -11.40 -12.14 -4.13
C ASP A 53 -12.06 -10.79 -4.47
N LYS A 54 -11.84 -9.77 -3.63
CA LYS A 54 -12.43 -8.44 -3.80
C LYS A 54 -12.04 -7.78 -5.13
N TYR A 55 -10.79 -7.95 -5.56
CA TYR A 55 -10.29 -7.32 -6.78
C TYR A 55 -10.35 -8.24 -8.01
N ASN A 56 -10.89 -9.46 -7.86
CA ASN A 56 -10.93 -10.50 -8.88
C ASN A 56 -9.56 -10.72 -9.54
N LEU A 57 -8.54 -10.94 -8.71
CA LEU A 57 -7.16 -11.20 -9.12
C LEU A 57 -6.72 -12.55 -8.56
N SER A 58 -5.70 -13.16 -9.16
CA SER A 58 -5.04 -14.32 -8.55
C SER A 58 -4.19 -13.90 -7.36
N TYR A 59 -3.99 -14.78 -6.39
CA TYR A 59 -3.18 -14.48 -5.19
C TYR A 59 -1.79 -13.94 -5.55
N THR A 60 -1.15 -14.55 -6.55
CA THR A 60 0.16 -14.11 -7.07
C THR A 60 0.10 -12.70 -7.65
N ARG A 61 -0.93 -12.39 -8.47
CA ARG A 61 -1.09 -11.05 -9.05
C ARG A 61 -1.39 -10.01 -7.97
N THR A 62 -2.22 -10.35 -6.99
CA THR A 62 -2.53 -9.49 -5.83
C THR A 62 -1.28 -9.19 -5.01
N SER A 63 -0.45 -10.20 -4.75
CA SER A 63 0.83 -10.06 -4.05
C SER A 63 1.83 -9.18 -4.83
N GLN A 64 1.89 -9.32 -6.15
CA GLN A 64 2.71 -8.47 -7.01
C GLN A 64 2.18 -7.03 -7.03
N TRP A 65 0.89 -6.84 -7.22
CA TRP A 65 0.27 -5.52 -7.25
C TRP A 65 0.45 -4.78 -5.92
N LYS A 66 0.36 -5.49 -4.79
CA LYS A 66 0.72 -4.93 -3.48
C LYS A 66 2.15 -4.39 -3.44
N ARG A 67 3.12 -5.10 -4.01
CA ARG A 67 4.51 -4.61 -4.09
C ARG A 67 4.62 -3.37 -4.97
N GLU A 68 3.96 -3.36 -6.12
CA GLU A 68 3.93 -2.24 -7.06
C GLU A 68 3.38 -0.98 -6.37
N VAL A 69 2.23 -1.09 -5.69
CA VAL A 69 1.58 0.02 -4.98
C VAL A 69 2.42 0.52 -3.81
N CYS A 70 2.98 -0.38 -2.99
CA CYS A 70 3.88 0.03 -1.90
C CYS A 70 5.15 0.71 -2.42
N ASN A 71 5.64 0.33 -3.60
CA ASN A 71 6.80 0.98 -4.22
C ASN A 71 6.48 2.41 -4.65
N LYS A 72 5.29 2.66 -5.22
CA LYS A 72 4.84 4.01 -5.57
C LYS A 72 4.82 4.95 -4.36
N ILE A 73 4.24 4.48 -3.26
CA ILE A 73 4.20 5.26 -2.00
C ILE A 73 5.62 5.53 -1.50
N PHE A 74 6.46 4.49 -1.43
CA PHE A 74 7.83 4.62 -0.96
C PHE A 74 8.63 5.63 -1.79
N THR A 75 8.59 5.52 -3.13
CA THR A 75 9.29 6.46 -4.01
C THR A 75 8.79 7.89 -3.86
N PHE A 76 7.46 8.08 -3.76
CA PHE A 76 6.86 9.39 -3.53
C PHE A 76 7.32 10.01 -2.20
N ASP A 77 7.22 9.26 -1.11
CA ASP A 77 7.62 9.75 0.22
C ASP A 77 9.11 10.09 0.25
N MET A 78 9.98 9.25 -0.32
CA MET A 78 11.42 9.51 -0.39
C MET A 78 11.77 10.75 -1.23
N ALA A 79 10.97 11.07 -2.26
CA ALA A 79 11.17 12.26 -3.07
C ALA A 79 10.78 13.55 -2.34
N ASN A 80 9.81 13.49 -1.41
CA ASN A 80 9.31 14.63 -0.64
C ASN A 80 10.06 14.87 0.69
N ILE A 81 11.09 14.08 0.99
CA ILE A 81 11.93 14.24 2.19
C ILE A 81 13.14 15.17 1.94
N ASN A 82 13.38 15.58 0.68
CA ASN A 82 14.39 16.58 0.29
C ASN A 82 13.77 17.96 0.07
#